data_AF-A0A1V6N0Y1-F1
#
_entry.id   AF-A0A1V6N0Y1-F1
#
_cell.length_a   1.000
_cell.length_b   1.000
_cell.length_c   1.000
_cell.angle_alpha   90.00
_cell.angle_beta   90.00
_cell.angle_gamma   90.00
#
_symmetry.space_group_name_H-M   'P 1'
#
loop_
_entity.id
_entity.type
_entity.pdbx_description
1 polymer ?
#
loop_
_entity_poly.entity_id
_entity_poly.type
_entity_poly.pdbx_seq_one_letter_code
_entity_poly.pdbx_strand_id
1 'polypeptide(L)'
;MDRNKLLGKTKKIKEDLDVKIDYEIQNTVEASNQKIAIFKRIPNENFFYPYNKTAIKYCIDTVSSNISKLDENINYRLLESQEKHDILNQYNLLLNLFNDIKIKKNGKIKITQDIMIFEYSHGNLIPLNKNSSINFLNIYQLISNTPKINKNLWEKLKIKL
;
A
#
# COMPACT_ATOMS: atom_id res chain seq x y z
N MET A 1 -2.57 -32.62 -26.18
CA MET A 1 -2.63 -32.22 -24.76
C MET A 1 -4.11 -32.16 -24.37
N ASP A 2 -4.53 -32.94 -23.38
CA ASP A 2 -5.93 -33.28 -23.15
C ASP A 2 -6.72 -32.17 -22.42
N ARG A 3 -7.85 -31.74 -23.00
CA ARG A 3 -8.63 -30.55 -22.58
C ARG A 3 -9.19 -30.72 -21.16
N ASN A 4 -9.51 -31.95 -20.78
CA ASN A 4 -9.99 -32.29 -19.43
C ASN A 4 -8.89 -32.19 -18.38
N LYS A 5 -7.63 -32.46 -18.76
CA LYS A 5 -6.45 -32.34 -17.89
C LYS A 5 -6.07 -30.88 -17.65
N LEU A 6 -6.32 -30.00 -18.62
CA LEU A 6 -6.20 -28.55 -18.48
C LEU A 6 -7.28 -27.98 -17.55
N LEU A 7 -8.54 -28.38 -17.73
CA LEU A 7 -9.65 -27.95 -16.88
C LEU A 7 -9.47 -28.37 -15.42
N GLY A 8 -9.01 -29.60 -15.19
CA GLY A 8 -8.68 -30.08 -13.84
C GLY A 8 -7.54 -29.30 -13.18
N LYS A 9 -6.52 -28.90 -13.94
CA LYS A 9 -5.43 -28.04 -13.44
C LYS A 9 -5.92 -26.63 -13.11
N THR A 10 -6.74 -26.01 -13.97
CA THR A 10 -7.30 -24.68 -13.68
C THR A 10 -8.24 -24.67 -12.48
N LYS A 11 -9.01 -25.76 -12.28
CA LYS A 11 -9.90 -25.89 -11.12
C LYS A 11 -9.10 -26.02 -9.83
N LYS A 12 -8.04 -26.83 -9.84
CA LYS A 12 -7.11 -26.98 -8.71
C LYS A 12 -6.34 -25.70 -8.40
N ILE A 13 -5.90 -24.94 -9.41
CA ILE A 13 -5.27 -23.63 -9.21
C ILE A 13 -6.26 -22.62 -8.61
N LYS A 14 -7.53 -22.66 -9.02
CA LYS A 14 -8.58 -21.81 -8.47
C LYS A 14 -8.92 -22.18 -7.03
N GLU A 15 -9.00 -23.48 -6.73
CA GLU A 15 -9.17 -24.01 -5.37
C GLU A 15 -7.94 -23.70 -4.49
N ASP A 16 -6.71 -23.81 -4.99
CA ASP A 16 -5.48 -23.44 -4.25
C ASP A 16 -5.35 -21.91 -4.05
N LEU A 17 -5.93 -21.10 -4.95
CA LEU A 17 -6.08 -19.65 -4.78
C LEU A 17 -7.16 -19.32 -3.75
N ASP A 18 -8.28 -20.04 -3.75
CA ASP A 18 -9.38 -19.85 -2.80
C ASP A 18 -9.01 -20.36 -1.38
N VAL A 19 -8.17 -21.41 -1.27
CA VAL A 19 -7.72 -22.00 0.01
C VAL A 19 -6.67 -21.13 0.73
N LYS A 20 -5.98 -20.21 0.03
CA LYS A 20 -5.09 -19.23 0.70
C LYS A 20 -5.80 -18.07 1.39
N ILE A 21 -7.14 -18.01 1.30
CA ILE A 21 -7.96 -16.92 1.83
C ILE A 21 -8.33 -17.14 3.31
N ASP A 22 -7.95 -18.26 3.94
CA ASP A 22 -8.21 -18.55 5.36
C ASP A 22 -7.20 -17.90 6.34
N TYR A 23 -6.71 -16.70 6.04
CA TYR A 23 -6.37 -15.79 7.13
C TYR A 23 -7.67 -15.16 7.61
N GLU A 24 -8.40 -15.90 8.46
CA GLU A 24 -9.37 -15.31 9.37
C GLU A 24 -8.64 -14.26 10.22
N ILE A 25 -8.53 -13.03 9.72
CA ILE A 25 -8.16 -11.90 10.55
C ILE A 25 -9.41 -11.57 11.35
N GLN A 26 -9.57 -12.29 12.46
CA GLN A 26 -10.70 -12.21 13.38
C GLN A 26 -10.79 -10.80 13.95
N ASN A 27 -11.48 -9.92 13.22
CA ASN A 27 -11.83 -8.53 13.52
C ASN A 27 -10.68 -7.58 13.92
N THR A 28 -9.46 -8.07 14.12
CA THR A 28 -8.33 -7.31 14.63
C THR A 28 -7.01 -7.77 14.03
N VAL A 29 -6.08 -6.84 13.85
CA VAL A 29 -4.73 -7.07 13.34
C VAL A 29 -3.70 -6.44 14.27
N GLU A 30 -2.58 -7.12 14.48
CA GLU A 30 -1.49 -6.57 15.29
C GLU A 30 -0.70 -5.53 14.48
N ALA A 31 -0.64 -4.30 14.97
CA ALA A 31 -0.01 -3.17 14.27
C ALA A 31 1.49 -3.36 14.02
N SER A 32 2.16 -4.12 14.89
CA SER A 32 3.60 -4.40 14.86
C SER A 32 3.96 -5.57 13.94
N ASN A 33 2.99 -6.28 13.37
CA ASN A 33 3.25 -7.43 12.49
C ASN A 33 3.97 -6.97 11.20
N GLN A 34 5.22 -7.41 11.05
CA GLN A 34 6.10 -7.03 9.94
C GLN A 34 5.68 -7.63 8.59
N LYS A 35 4.85 -8.67 8.59
CA LYS A 35 4.31 -9.28 7.37
C LYS A 35 3.04 -8.59 6.88
N ILE A 36 2.44 -7.72 7.68
CA ILE A 36 1.16 -7.10 7.36
C ILE A 36 1.37 -5.60 7.15
N ALA A 37 0.99 -5.11 5.98
CA ALA A 37 0.90 -3.69 5.71
C ALA A 37 -0.52 -3.20 6.05
N ILE A 38 -0.58 -2.14 6.84
CA ILE A 38 -1.84 -1.56 7.31
C ILE A 38 -1.94 -0.14 6.79
N PHE A 39 -3.06 0.17 6.16
CA PHE A 39 -3.38 1.51 5.70
C PHE A 39 -4.66 2.00 6.38
N LYS A 40 -4.71 3.29 6.68
CA LYS A 40 -5.85 3.92 7.33
C LYS A 40 -6.42 5.02 6.45
N ARG A 41 -7.75 5.14 6.41
CA ARG A 41 -8.43 6.17 5.62
C ARG A 41 -8.09 7.56 6.14
N ILE A 42 -7.84 8.48 5.22
CA ILE A 42 -7.77 9.90 5.53
C ILE A 42 -9.20 10.38 5.84
N PRO A 43 -9.44 11.11 6.95
CA PRO A 43 -10.78 11.56 7.30
C PRO A 43 -11.47 12.33 6.17
N ASN A 44 -12.72 11.94 5.84
CA ASN A 44 -13.56 12.53 4.79
C ASN A 44 -13.01 12.41 3.35
N GLU A 45 -12.10 11.47 3.11
CA GLU A 45 -11.45 11.28 1.81
C GLU A 45 -11.51 9.81 1.38
N ASN A 46 -11.35 9.52 0.10
CA ASN A 46 -11.31 8.13 -0.41
C ASN A 46 -9.91 7.51 -0.37
N PHE A 47 -8.92 8.27 0.09
CA PHE A 47 -7.52 7.87 0.12
C PHE A 47 -7.11 7.25 1.46
N PHE A 48 -6.08 6.40 1.42
CA PHE A 48 -5.59 5.67 2.57
C PHE A 48 -4.08 5.86 2.73
N TYR A 49 -3.65 6.25 3.93
CA TYR A 49 -2.26 6.52 4.27
C TYR A 49 -1.61 5.33 5.00
N PRO A 50 -0.29 5.12 4.87
CA PRO A 50 0.40 4.03 5.53
C PRO A 50 0.38 4.23 7.05
N TYR A 51 -0.17 3.26 7.76
CA TYR A 51 -0.40 3.32 9.21
C TYR A 51 0.66 2.58 10.02
N ASN A 52 1.40 1.65 9.42
CA ASN A 52 2.47 0.91 10.08
C ASN A 52 3.77 0.88 9.25
N LYS A 53 4.87 0.44 9.87
CA LYS A 53 6.21 0.46 9.26
C LYS A 53 6.28 -0.36 7.98
N THR A 54 5.57 -1.48 7.94
CA THR A 54 5.47 -2.34 6.75
C THR A 54 4.82 -1.60 5.59
N ALA A 55 3.68 -0.92 5.83
CA ALA A 55 3.02 -0.10 4.82
C ALA A 55 3.90 1.06 4.36
N ILE A 56 4.57 1.77 5.28
CA ILE A 56 5.47 2.86 4.92
C ILE A 56 6.64 2.34 4.07
N LYS A 57 7.24 1.21 4.46
CA LYS A 57 8.31 0.57 3.68
C LYS A 57 7.85 0.27 2.26
N TYR A 58 6.67 -0.33 2.09
CA TYR A 58 6.10 -0.55 0.76
C TYR A 58 5.95 0.76 -0.04
N CYS A 59 5.47 1.84 0.59
CA CYS A 59 5.35 3.13 -0.07
C CYS A 59 6.72 3.68 -0.49
N ILE A 60 7.74 3.60 0.37
CA ILE A 60 9.11 3.99 0.07
C ILE A 60 9.64 3.17 -1.11
N ASP A 61 9.51 1.84 -1.06
CA ASP A 61 9.98 0.94 -2.11
C ASP A 61 9.28 1.26 -3.45
N THR A 62 7.98 1.55 -3.41
CA THR A 62 7.17 1.91 -4.60
C THR A 62 7.61 3.25 -5.19
N VAL A 63 7.73 4.29 -4.36
CA VAL A 63 8.17 5.61 -4.80
C VAL A 63 9.62 5.56 -5.26
N SER A 64 10.50 4.83 -4.56
CA SER A 64 11.89 4.63 -4.94
C SER A 64 12.03 3.86 -6.26
N SER A 65 11.20 2.84 -6.49
CA SER A 65 11.17 2.10 -7.76
C SER A 65 10.68 2.97 -8.90
N ASN A 66 9.66 3.80 -8.65
CA ASN A 66 9.28 4.82 -9.59
C ASN A 66 10.46 5.76 -9.83
N ILE A 67 11.15 6.21 -8.77
CA ILE A 67 12.30 7.12 -8.82
C ILE A 67 13.50 6.54 -9.59
N SER A 68 13.87 5.30 -9.36
CA SER A 68 15.02 4.68 -10.03
C SER A 68 14.73 4.40 -11.49
N LYS A 69 13.46 4.13 -11.83
CA LYS A 69 13.01 4.02 -13.22
C LYS A 69 12.96 5.38 -13.94
N LEU A 70 13.16 6.50 -13.26
CA LEU A 70 13.04 7.84 -13.85
C LEU A 70 14.16 8.18 -14.85
N ASP A 71 15.37 7.64 -14.66
CA ASP A 71 16.47 7.89 -15.61
C ASP A 71 16.34 7.04 -16.89
N GLU A 72 15.64 5.90 -16.78
CA GLU A 72 15.44 4.93 -17.86
C GLU A 72 14.09 5.10 -18.60
N ASN A 73 13.10 5.76 -17.99
CA ASN A 73 11.73 5.84 -18.53
C ASN A 73 11.48 7.17 -19.26
N ILE A 74 11.19 7.09 -20.57
CA ILE A 74 10.93 8.22 -21.46
C ILE A 74 9.86 9.16 -20.90
N ASN A 75 8.83 8.61 -20.25
CA ASN A 75 7.72 9.40 -19.70
C ASN A 75 8.16 10.33 -18.54
N TYR A 76 9.24 10.02 -17.83
CA TYR A 76 9.76 10.90 -16.78
C TYR A 76 10.63 12.03 -17.32
N ARG A 77 11.38 11.78 -18.40
CA ARG A 77 12.11 12.86 -19.09
C ARG A 77 11.15 13.96 -19.56
N LEU A 78 9.91 13.58 -19.87
CA LEU A 78 8.82 14.45 -20.26
C LEU A 78 8.11 15.15 -19.09
N LEU A 79 8.33 14.74 -17.83
CA LEU A 79 7.78 15.46 -16.68
C LEU A 79 8.48 16.81 -16.49
N GLU A 80 7.71 17.81 -16.10
CA GLU A 80 8.23 19.14 -15.80
C GLU A 80 9.04 19.13 -14.49
N SER A 81 9.96 20.08 -14.34
CA SER A 81 10.85 20.18 -13.15
C SER A 81 10.07 20.19 -11.83
N GLN A 82 8.89 20.80 -11.82
CA GLN A 82 8.02 20.85 -10.65
C GLN A 82 7.55 19.45 -10.23
N GLU A 83 7.09 18.62 -11.17
CA GLU A 83 6.58 17.26 -10.90
C GLU A 83 7.68 16.34 -10.37
N LYS A 84 8.92 16.56 -10.82
CA LYS A 84 10.10 15.85 -10.34
C LYS A 84 10.43 16.20 -8.89
N HIS A 85 10.46 17.49 -8.57
CA HIS A 85 10.70 17.99 -7.21
C HIS A 85 9.64 17.48 -6.23
N ASP A 86 8.42 17.47 -6.70
CA ASP A 86 7.24 16.97 -6.03
C ASP A 86 7.35 15.47 -5.63
N ILE A 87 7.76 14.59 -6.55
CA ILE A 87 7.98 13.16 -6.25
C ILE A 87 9.08 12.98 -5.18
N LEU A 88 10.16 13.76 -5.26
CA LEU A 88 11.24 13.74 -4.26
C LEU A 88 10.74 14.20 -2.89
N ASN A 89 9.91 15.22 -2.83
CA ASN A 89 9.30 15.69 -1.57
C ASN A 89 8.45 14.60 -0.92
N GLN A 90 7.68 13.86 -1.71
CA GLN A 90 6.89 12.74 -1.21
C GLN A 90 7.77 11.60 -0.68
N TYR A 91 8.85 11.27 -1.38
CA TYR A 91 9.82 10.29 -0.91
C TYR A 91 10.43 10.68 0.45
N ASN A 92 10.85 11.93 0.59
CA ASN A 92 11.39 12.46 1.84
C ASN A 92 10.36 12.44 2.98
N LEU A 93 9.10 12.78 2.69
CA LEU A 93 8.01 12.70 3.66
C LEU A 93 7.81 11.26 4.16
N LEU A 94 7.83 10.27 3.27
CA LEU A 94 7.71 8.87 3.63
C LEU A 94 8.91 8.37 4.45
N LEU A 95 10.13 8.82 4.15
CA LEU A 95 11.30 8.53 4.95
C LEU A 95 11.19 9.09 6.37
N ASN A 96 10.73 10.34 6.51
CA ASN A 96 10.51 10.95 7.82
C ASN A 96 9.46 10.18 8.62
N LEU A 97 8.32 9.84 7.99
CA LEU A 97 7.28 9.00 8.61
C LEU A 97 7.82 7.65 9.06
N PHE A 98 8.69 7.01 8.27
CA PHE A 98 9.28 5.71 8.63
C PHE A 98 10.14 5.80 9.90
N ASN A 99 10.90 6.88 10.03
CA ASN A 99 11.78 7.14 11.16
C ASN A 99 10.99 7.51 12.43
N ASP A 100 9.96 8.35 12.28
CA ASP A 100 9.22 8.92 13.41
C ASP A 100 8.09 8.03 13.93
N ILE A 101 7.61 7.07 13.12
CA ILE A 101 6.47 6.26 13.52
C ILE A 101 6.81 5.36 14.72
N LYS A 102 6.22 5.70 15.86
CA LYS A 102 6.25 4.90 17.09
C LYS A 102 5.02 4.01 17.15
N ILE A 103 5.11 2.81 16.58
CA ILE A 103 4.06 1.80 16.73
C ILE A 103 4.16 1.24 18.15
N LYS A 104 3.07 1.35 18.93
CA LYS A 104 2.96 0.64 20.21
C LYS A 104 3.05 -0.86 19.93
N LYS A 105 4.07 -1.54 20.46
CA LYS A 105 4.40 -2.96 20.19
C LYS A 105 3.21 -3.92 20.32
N ASN A 106 2.21 -3.61 21.16
CA ASN A 106 1.09 -4.50 21.49
C ASN A 106 -0.28 -3.96 21.01
N GLY A 107 -0.32 -3.02 20.07
CA GLY A 107 -1.57 -2.44 19.58
C GLY A 107 -2.31 -3.36 18.62
N LYS A 108 -3.40 -3.99 19.06
CA LYS A 108 -4.38 -4.61 18.14
C LYS A 108 -5.29 -3.53 17.56
N ILE A 109 -5.40 -3.46 16.25
CA ILE A 109 -6.27 -2.53 15.52
C ILE A 109 -7.51 -3.29 15.10
N LYS A 110 -8.70 -2.73 15.39
CA LYS A 110 -9.95 -3.28 14.87
C LYS A 110 -10.08 -3.00 13.38
N ILE A 111 -10.39 -4.04 12.61
CA ILE A 111 -10.66 -3.93 11.18
C ILE A 111 -12.03 -3.28 11.01
N THR A 112 -12.04 -2.17 10.32
CA THR A 112 -13.23 -1.40 9.97
C THR A 112 -13.13 -1.03 8.49
N GLN A 113 -14.16 -0.39 7.93
CA GLN A 113 -14.14 0.13 6.57
C GLN A 113 -12.98 1.11 6.30
N ASP A 114 -12.51 1.79 7.36
CA ASP A 114 -11.42 2.78 7.27
C ASP A 114 -10.03 2.14 7.39
N ILE A 115 -9.95 0.81 7.48
CA ILE A 115 -8.69 0.08 7.59
C ILE A 115 -8.57 -0.89 6.42
N MET A 116 -7.42 -0.86 5.77
CA MET A 116 -7.01 -1.85 4.79
C MET A 116 -5.82 -2.63 5.31
N ILE A 117 -5.77 -3.90 4.91
CA ILE A 117 -4.79 -4.87 5.38
C ILE A 117 -4.34 -5.75 4.23
N PHE A 118 -3.02 -5.86 4.11
CA PHE A 118 -2.37 -6.62 3.06
C PHE A 118 -1.26 -7.46 3.65
N GLU A 119 -1.07 -8.66 3.11
CA GLU A 119 0.18 -9.37 3.30
C GLU A 119 1.25 -8.70 2.42
N TYR A 120 2.39 -8.39 3.01
CA TYR A 120 3.54 -7.83 2.32
C TYR A 120 4.56 -8.94 2.04
N SER A 121 4.74 -9.27 0.76
CA SER A 121 5.60 -10.35 0.33
C SER A 121 6.29 -9.99 -0.99
N HIS A 122 7.62 -10.13 -1.03
CA HIS A 122 8.44 -9.88 -2.22
C HIS A 122 8.18 -8.52 -2.90
N GLY A 123 8.00 -7.44 -2.10
CA GLY A 123 7.73 -6.11 -2.65
C GLY A 123 6.29 -5.86 -3.09
N ASN A 124 5.40 -6.84 -2.92
CA ASN A 124 4.00 -6.76 -3.35
C ASN A 124 3.04 -6.78 -2.17
N LEU A 125 1.89 -6.13 -2.35
CA LEU A 125 0.76 -6.17 -1.42
C LEU A 125 -0.30 -7.14 -1.92
N ILE A 126 -0.65 -8.12 -1.09
CA ILE A 126 -1.71 -9.09 -1.36
C ILE A 126 -2.89 -8.77 -0.43
N PRO A 127 -4.08 -8.41 -0.94
CA PRO A 127 -5.20 -8.00 -0.10
C PRO A 127 -5.70 -9.18 0.74
N LEU A 128 -5.90 -8.93 2.03
CA LEU A 128 -6.39 -9.96 2.97
C LEU A 128 -7.90 -9.85 3.24
N ASN A 129 -8.59 -8.88 2.65
CA ASN A 129 -10.05 -8.80 2.69
C ASN A 129 -10.62 -8.07 1.46
N LYS A 130 -11.94 -8.18 1.26
CA LYS A 130 -12.67 -7.54 0.15
C LYS A 130 -12.52 -6.02 0.14
N ASN A 131 -12.52 -5.36 1.30
CA ASN A 131 -12.35 -3.91 1.40
C ASN A 131 -11.00 -3.45 0.82
N SER A 132 -9.94 -4.18 1.15
CA SER A 132 -8.56 -3.92 0.71
C SER A 132 -8.40 -4.20 -0.78
N SER A 133 -9.06 -5.24 -1.29
CA SER A 133 -9.07 -5.55 -2.73
C SER A 133 -9.76 -4.45 -3.56
N ILE A 134 -10.96 -4.03 -3.16
CA ILE A 134 -11.74 -3.00 -3.89
C ILE A 134 -11.03 -1.66 -3.93
N ASN A 135 -10.44 -1.26 -2.80
CA ASN A 135 -9.90 0.09 -2.64
C ASN A 135 -8.38 0.16 -2.86
N PHE A 136 -7.73 -0.90 -3.33
CA PHE A 136 -6.27 -0.96 -3.53
C PHE A 136 -5.73 0.22 -4.37
N LEU A 137 -6.47 0.60 -5.42
CA LEU A 137 -6.11 1.71 -6.30
C LEU A 137 -6.02 3.05 -5.55
N ASN A 138 -6.79 3.24 -4.48
CA ASN A 138 -6.77 4.47 -3.67
C ASN A 138 -5.51 4.59 -2.81
N ILE A 139 -4.82 3.48 -2.50
CA ILE A 139 -3.46 3.52 -1.94
C ILE A 139 -2.50 3.91 -3.04
N TYR A 140 -2.54 3.18 -4.17
CA TYR A 140 -1.61 3.38 -5.28
C TYR A 140 -1.63 4.84 -5.75
N GLN A 141 -2.81 5.42 -6.00
CA GLN A 141 -2.94 6.80 -6.44
C GLN A 141 -2.39 7.81 -5.43
N LEU A 142 -2.57 7.59 -4.11
CA LEU A 142 -1.99 8.46 -3.09
C LEU A 142 -0.46 8.42 -3.13
N ILE A 143 0.14 7.27 -3.46
CA ILE A 143 1.60 7.12 -3.45
C ILE A 143 2.26 7.31 -4.82
N SER A 144 1.50 7.21 -5.92
CA SER A 144 2.04 7.23 -7.28
C SER A 144 1.70 8.50 -8.07
N ASN A 145 0.59 9.18 -7.78
CA ASN A 145 0.15 10.35 -8.54
C ASN A 145 0.56 11.65 -7.85
N THR A 146 0.89 12.64 -8.67
CA THR A 146 1.65 13.86 -8.36
C THR A 146 1.09 14.71 -7.18
N PRO A 147 1.95 15.46 -6.45
CA PRO A 147 1.72 16.00 -5.10
C PRO A 147 0.73 17.15 -4.91
N LYS A 148 0.25 17.81 -5.96
CA LYS A 148 -0.66 18.96 -5.77
C LYS A 148 -1.93 18.57 -5.01
N ILE A 149 -2.46 17.36 -5.26
CA ILE A 149 -3.59 16.79 -4.52
C ILE A 149 -3.12 16.22 -3.16
N ASN A 150 -1.88 15.77 -3.11
CA ASN A 150 -1.30 15.02 -2.00
C ASN A 150 -0.95 15.90 -0.79
N LYS A 151 -0.40 17.10 -1.00
CA LYS A 151 -0.01 18.01 0.10
C LYS A 151 -1.18 18.31 1.03
N ASN A 152 -2.34 18.68 0.48
CA ASN A 152 -3.54 18.97 1.26
C ASN A 152 -4.06 17.72 2.00
N LEU A 153 -3.93 16.53 1.41
CA LEU A 153 -4.33 15.26 2.04
C LEU A 153 -3.40 14.90 3.22
N TRP A 154 -2.10 15.09 3.07
CA TRP A 154 -1.12 14.90 4.14
C TRP A 154 -1.27 15.93 5.25
N GLU A 155 -1.54 17.20 4.92
CA GLU A 155 -1.83 18.26 5.91
C GLU A 155 -3.07 17.95 6.75
N LYS A 156 -4.11 17.37 6.16
CA LYS A 156 -5.32 16.92 6.87
C LYS A 156 -5.03 15.87 7.96
N LEU A 157 -3.91 15.14 7.86
CA LEU A 157 -3.52 14.14 8.85
C LEU A 157 -2.92 14.76 10.12
N LYS A 158 -2.64 16.07 10.15
CA LYS A 158 -2.00 16.78 11.28
C LYS A 158 -0.74 16.07 11.78
N ILE A 159 -0.06 15.31 10.92
CA ILE A 159 1.23 14.72 11.25
C ILE A 159 2.20 15.89 11.22
N LYS A 160 2.83 16.20 12.37
CA LYS A 160 3.84 17.26 12.44
C LYS A 160 4.96 16.90 11.45
N LEU A 161 5.13 17.75 10.45
CA LEU A 161 6.30 17.78 9.56
C LEU A 161 7.53 18.21 10.35
#